data_AF-A0A967WTJ0-F1
#
_entry.id   AF-A0A967WTJ0-F1
#
_cell.length_a   1.000
_cell.length_b   1.000
_cell.length_c   1.000
_cell.angle_alpha   90.00
_cell.angle_beta   90.00
_cell.angle_gamma   90.00
#
_symmetry.space_group_name_H-M   'P 1'
#
loop_
_entity.id
_entity.type
_entity.pdbx_description
1 polymer ?
#
loop_
_entity_poly.entity_id
_entity_poly.type
_entity_poly.pdbx_seq_one_letter_code
_entity_poly.pdbx_strand_id
1 'polypeptide(L)'
;AGMPGLLNVVYNKSNTTTIILDNLTTAMTGHQPHPSTGRTLMGEEAVRADFEALARAMGYEEVHTVDPLNLEELEQALKACLDSNKPAVLVTRSPCI
;
A
#
# COMPACT_ATOMS: atom_id res chain seq x y z
N ALA A 1 2.14 11.84 -5.42
CA ALA A 1 2.03 10.64 -6.28
C ALA A 1 3.03 9.60 -5.79
N GLY A 2 2.61 8.34 -5.56
CA GLY A 2 3.48 7.27 -5.02
C GLY A 2 3.86 6.17 -6.02
N MET A 3 2.99 5.88 -7.01
CA MET A 3 3.19 4.79 -7.97
C MET A 3 4.50 4.87 -8.78
N PRO A 4 4.93 6.05 -9.30
CA PRO A 4 6.23 6.13 -9.99
C PRO A 4 7.41 5.77 -9.09
N GLY A 5 7.32 6.07 -7.79
CA GLY A 5 8.34 5.71 -6.81
C GLY A 5 8.46 4.20 -6.63
N LEU A 6 7.33 3.49 -6.53
CA LEU A 6 7.29 2.03 -6.46
C LEU A 6 7.96 1.39 -7.68
N LEU A 7 7.61 1.85 -8.89
CA LEU A 7 8.23 1.32 -10.11
C LEU A 7 9.74 1.60 -10.16
N ASN A 8 10.18 2.77 -9.68
CA ASN A 8 11.59 3.13 -9.65
C ASN A 8 12.41 2.25 -8.69
N VAL A 9 11.84 1.85 -7.55
CA VAL A 9 12.47 0.91 -6.61
C VAL A 9 12.75 -0.43 -7.29
N VAL A 10 11.73 -1.00 -7.96
CA VAL A 10 11.88 -2.28 -8.67
C VAL A 10 12.89 -2.15 -9.80
N TYR A 11 12.78 -1.09 -10.62
CA TYR A 11 13.68 -0.86 -11.75
C TYR A 11 15.16 -0.80 -11.33
N ASN A 12 15.46 -0.13 -10.22
CA ASN A 12 16.82 0.00 -9.71
C ASN A 12 17.24 -1.15 -8.77
N LYS A 13 16.40 -2.18 -8.60
CA LYS A 13 16.64 -3.31 -7.68
C LYS A 13 17.01 -2.84 -6.27
N SER A 14 16.37 -1.77 -5.81
CA SER A 14 16.66 -1.19 -4.49
C SER A 14 16.06 -2.07 -3.40
N ASN A 15 16.87 -2.45 -2.41
CA ASN A 15 16.40 -3.24 -1.26
C ASN A 15 15.69 -2.31 -0.26
N THR A 16 14.40 -2.06 -0.50
CA THR A 16 13.57 -1.18 0.34
C THR A 16 12.25 -1.84 0.70
N THR A 17 11.82 -1.65 1.94
CA THR A 17 10.46 -1.97 2.39
C THR A 17 9.59 -0.71 2.28
N THR A 18 8.61 -0.72 1.37
CA THR A 18 7.64 0.38 1.24
C THR A 18 6.37 0.04 2.00
N ILE A 19 5.98 0.92 2.94
CA ILE A 19 4.76 0.74 3.73
C ILE A 19 3.66 1.65 3.18
N ILE A 20 2.53 1.07 2.79
CA ILE A 20 1.35 1.79 2.32
C ILE A 20 0.31 1.80 3.44
N LEU A 21 0.03 2.98 3.99
CA LEU A 21 -1.02 3.18 4.99
C LEU A 21 -2.35 3.40 4.28
N ASP A 22 -3.07 2.33 3.95
CA ASP A 22 -4.39 2.39 3.28
C ASP A 22 -5.50 2.62 4.31
N ASN A 23 -5.83 3.90 4.52
CA ASN A 23 -6.87 4.33 5.44
C ASN A 23 -8.25 4.54 4.80
N LEU A 24 -8.43 4.05 3.56
CA LEU A 24 -9.67 4.15 2.77
C LEU A 24 -10.15 5.58 2.45
N THR A 25 -9.33 6.60 2.71
CA THR A 25 -9.71 8.01 2.54
C THR A 25 -8.48 8.93 2.46
N THR A 26 -8.65 10.24 2.31
CA THR A 26 -7.55 11.20 2.54
C THR A 26 -7.71 11.84 3.92
N ALA A 27 -7.27 11.16 4.98
CA ALA A 27 -7.50 11.60 6.36
C ALA A 27 -6.95 13.01 6.64
N MET A 28 -5.72 13.29 6.18
CA MET A 28 -5.02 14.56 6.45
C MET A 28 -5.74 15.81 5.90
N THR A 29 -6.55 15.67 4.85
CA THR A 29 -7.24 16.80 4.20
C THR A 29 -8.76 16.77 4.38
N GLY A 30 -9.25 16.00 5.36
CA GLY A 30 -10.68 15.95 5.67
C GLY A 30 -11.48 15.04 4.74
N HIS A 31 -10.97 13.82 4.50
CA HIS A 31 -11.67 12.75 3.79
C HIS A 31 -11.92 13.00 2.29
N GLN A 32 -11.00 13.69 1.63
CA GLN A 32 -11.09 13.89 0.17
C GLN A 32 -11.03 12.54 -0.58
N PRO A 33 -11.81 12.36 -1.65
CA PRO A 33 -11.79 11.14 -2.46
C PRO A 33 -10.48 11.00 -3.23
N HIS A 34 -10.07 9.76 -3.47
CA HIS A 34 -8.91 9.38 -4.28
C HIS A 34 -9.15 8.01 -4.91
N PRO A 35 -8.31 7.52 -5.82
CA PRO A 35 -8.56 6.25 -6.51
C PRO A 35 -8.73 5.01 -5.62
N SER A 36 -8.22 4.98 -4.38
CA SER A 36 -8.46 3.86 -3.46
C SER A 36 -9.71 4.02 -2.58
N THR A 37 -10.45 5.13 -2.67
CA THR A 37 -11.79 5.24 -2.05
C THR A 37 -12.89 4.55 -2.87
N GLY A 38 -12.61 4.22 -4.14
CA GLY A 38 -13.61 3.61 -5.04
C GLY A 38 -14.76 4.54 -5.41
N ARG A 39 -14.56 5.87 -5.33
CA ARG A 39 -15.56 6.86 -5.72
C ARG A 39 -14.94 7.99 -6.53
N THR A 40 -15.66 8.49 -7.52
CA THR A 40 -15.27 9.68 -8.28
C THR A 40 -15.45 10.96 -7.44
N LEU A 41 -14.93 12.08 -7.94
CA LEU A 41 -15.16 13.40 -7.33
C LEU A 41 -16.66 13.75 -7.26
N MET A 42 -17.48 13.19 -8.16
CA MET A 42 -18.94 13.39 -8.19
C MET A 42 -19.70 12.41 -7.28
N GLY A 43 -18.99 11.54 -6.55
CA GLY A 43 -19.60 10.57 -5.64
C GLY A 43 -20.09 9.28 -6.30
N GLU A 44 -19.85 9.11 -7.60
CA GLU A 44 -20.20 7.89 -8.33
C GLU A 44 -19.25 6.75 -7.96
N GLU A 45 -19.74 5.51 -7.99
CA GLU A 45 -18.88 4.33 -7.79
C GLU A 45 -17.83 4.25 -8.90
N ALA A 46 -16.60 3.94 -8.49
CA ALA A 46 -15.46 3.80 -9.39
C ALA A 46 -14.65 2.56 -9.02
N VAL A 47 -13.82 2.11 -9.95
CA VAL A 47 -12.87 1.03 -9.69
C VAL A 47 -11.92 1.48 -8.58
N ARG A 48 -11.87 0.70 -7.50
CA ARG A 48 -10.94 0.92 -6.40
C ARG A 48 -9.55 0.43 -6.81
N ALA A 49 -8.54 1.27 -6.56
CA ALA A 49 -7.15 0.84 -6.70
C ALA A 49 -6.82 -0.30 -5.72
N ASP A 50 -6.38 -1.44 -6.27
CA ASP A 50 -5.85 -2.58 -5.54
C ASP A 50 -4.33 -2.44 -5.48
N PHE A 51 -3.81 -2.03 -4.32
CA PHE A 51 -2.38 -1.74 -4.16
C PHE A 51 -1.54 -3.01 -4.25
N GLU A 52 -2.07 -4.13 -3.79
CA GLU A 52 -1.41 -5.43 -3.83
C GLU A 52 -1.24 -5.91 -5.27
N ALA A 53 -2.32 -5.86 -6.06
CA ALA A 53 -2.28 -6.21 -7.48
C ALA A 53 -1.37 -5.26 -8.27
N LEU A 54 -1.43 -3.96 -7.99
CA LEU A 54 -0.55 -2.97 -8.61
C LEU A 54 0.93 -3.22 -8.28
N ALA A 55 1.27 -3.48 -7.02
CA ALA A 55 2.64 -3.78 -6.61
C ALA A 55 3.17 -5.04 -7.29
N ARG A 56 2.37 -6.12 -7.33
CA ARG A 56 2.73 -7.35 -8.04
C ARG A 56 2.93 -7.11 -9.54
N ALA A 57 2.06 -6.33 -10.17
CA ALA A 57 2.18 -5.97 -11.58
C ALA A 57 3.43 -5.12 -11.89
N MET A 58 3.91 -4.33 -10.91
CA MET A 58 5.15 -3.56 -11.00
C MET A 58 6.41 -4.41 -10.79
N GLY A 59 6.29 -5.67 -10.38
CA GLY A 59 7.40 -6.61 -10.20
C GLY A 59 7.85 -6.83 -8.76
N TYR A 60 7.05 -6.43 -7.77
CA TYR A 60 7.30 -6.84 -6.38
C TYR A 60 6.92 -8.31 -6.16
N GLU A 61 7.87 -9.12 -5.69
CA GLU A 61 7.62 -10.49 -5.25
C GLU A 61 7.08 -10.53 -3.81
N GLU A 62 7.60 -9.65 -2.95
CA GLU A 62 7.23 -9.54 -1.54
C GLU A 62 6.12 -8.49 -1.36
N VAL A 63 4.87 -8.95 -1.31
CA VAL A 63 3.69 -8.09 -1.12
C VAL A 63 2.83 -8.65 0.00
N HIS A 64 2.77 -7.92 1.11
CA HIS A 64 2.10 -8.31 2.34
C HIS A 64 0.95 -7.35 2.64
N THR A 65 -0.11 -7.85 3.26
CA THR A 65 -1.25 -7.03 3.68
C THR A 65 -1.69 -7.44 5.07
N VAL A 66 -1.79 -6.48 5.96
CA VAL A 66 -2.07 -6.71 7.38
C VAL A 66 -3.05 -5.67 7.93
N ASP A 67 -3.76 -6.02 9.00
CA ASP A 67 -4.46 -5.05 9.82
C ASP A 67 -3.45 -4.38 10.79
N PRO A 68 -3.24 -3.05 10.73
CA PRO A 68 -2.34 -2.36 11.64
C PRO A 68 -2.76 -2.44 13.12
N LEU A 69 -4.02 -2.79 13.43
CA LEU A 69 -4.49 -2.99 14.79
C LEU A 69 -4.09 -4.36 15.36
N ASN A 70 -3.71 -5.31 14.49
CA ASN A 70 -3.10 -6.56 14.88
C ASN A 70 -1.58 -6.40 14.96
N LEU A 71 -1.09 -5.95 16.12
CA LEU A 71 0.33 -5.62 16.33
C LEU A 71 1.26 -6.81 16.11
N GLU A 72 0.83 -8.03 16.47
CA GLU A 72 1.63 -9.24 16.31
C GLU A 72 1.83 -9.57 14.82
N GLU A 73 0.75 -9.54 14.04
CA GLU A 73 0.80 -9.76 12.59
C GLU A 73 1.61 -8.67 11.88
N LEU A 74 1.43 -7.41 12.27
CA LEU A 74 2.20 -6.29 11.74
C LEU A 74 3.71 -6.46 12.00
N GLU A 75 4.09 -6.84 13.23
CA GLU A 75 5.49 -7.07 13.59
C GLU A 75 6.10 -8.21 12.78
N GLN A 76 5.37 -9.32 12.63
CA GLN A 76 5.81 -10.48 11.85
C GLN A 76 6.01 -10.12 10.36
N ALA A 77 5.04 -9.43 9.76
CA ALA A 77 5.11 -9.03 8.36
C ALA A 77 6.23 -8.01 8.11
N LEU A 78 6.43 -7.07 9.03
CA LEU A 78 7.52 -6.09 8.93
C LEU A 78 8.89 -6.77 9.00
N LYS A 79 9.08 -7.71 9.94
CA LYS A 79 10.33 -8.50 10.03
C LYS A 79 10.57 -9.28 8.74
N ALA A 80 9.56 -9.98 8.22
CA ALA A 80 9.67 -10.72 6.97
C ALA A 80 10.10 -9.83 5.79
N CYS A 81 9.53 -8.62 5.67
CA CYS A 81 9.92 -7.68 4.63
C CYS A 81 11.38 -7.25 4.76
N LEU A 82 11.83 -6.90 5.97
CA LEU A 82 13.20 -6.45 6.25
C LEU A 82 14.24 -7.55 6.02
N ASP A 83 13.91 -8.81 6.31
CA ASP A 83 14.81 -9.96 6.15
C ASP A 83 14.89 -10.47 4.70
N SER A 84 13.92 -10.11 3.83
CA SER A 84 13.80 -10.66 2.47
C SER A 84 14.96 -10.32 1.52
N ASN A 85 15.79 -9.33 1.86
CA ASN A 85 16.85 -8.76 0.99
C ASN A 85 16.37 -8.35 -0.42
N LYS A 86 15.05 -8.21 -0.60
CA LYS A 86 14.37 -7.87 -1.85
C LYS A 86 13.49 -6.64 -1.62
N PRO A 87 13.17 -5.86 -2.68
CA PRO A 87 12.14 -4.84 -2.58
C PRO A 87 10.81 -5.47 -2.12
N ALA A 88 10.24 -4.91 -1.06
CA ALA A 88 8.99 -5.39 -0.47
C ALA A 88 7.96 -4.26 -0.33
N VAL A 89 6.68 -4.61 -0.41
CA VAL A 89 5.55 -3.73 -0.13
C VAL A 89 4.73 -4.33 1.02
N LEU A 90 4.50 -3.53 2.06
CA LEU A 90 3.60 -3.85 3.16
C LEU A 90 2.41 -2.90 3.12
N VAL A 91 1.23 -3.40 2.79
CA VAL A 91 -0.03 -2.64 2.85
C VAL A 91 -0.64 -2.84 4.24
N THR A 92 -0.75 -1.76 5.02
CA THR A 92 -1.53 -1.79 6.25
C THR A 92 -2.90 -1.19 5.97
N ARG A 93 -3.98 -1.95 6.19
CA ARG A 93 -5.33 -1.50 5.82
C ARG A 93 -6.21 -1.38 7.05
N SER A 94 -6.70 -0.17 7.33
CA SER A 94 -7.68 0.07 8.40
C SER A 94 -8.42 1.39 8.15
N PRO A 95 -9.76 1.46 8.26
CA PRO A 95 -10.50 2.70 8.04
C PRO A 95 -10.06 3.81 9.02
N CYS A 96 -9.95 5.05 8.52
CA CYS A 96 -9.83 6.21 9.40
C CYS A 96 -11.17 6.49 10.11
N ILE A 97 -11.09 6.88 11.39
CA ILE A 97 -12.23 7.32 12.22
C ILE A 97 -12.33 8.85 12.18
#